data_AF-A0A3D4F8C4-F1
#
_entry.id   AF-A0A3D4F8C4-F1
#
_cell.length_a   1.000
_cell.length_b   1.000
_cell.length_c   1.000
_cell.angle_alpha   90.00
_cell.angle_beta   90.00
_cell.angle_gamma   90.00
#
_symmetry.space_group_name_H-M   'P 1'
#
loop_
_entity.id
_entity.type
_entity.pdbx_description
1 polymer ?
#
loop_
_entity_poly.entity_id
_entity_poly.type
_entity_poly.pdbx_seq_one_letter_code
_entity_poly.pdbx_strand_id
1 'polypeptide(L)'
;MATGVYSFSLLAIPFFILSGLLMGRGGIARRLMDLAAALVGRFPGGLALVNVLSCMMFGAVSGSATAAVSSIGGFMIPEMERKGYGKDFSVALTITSATTGLLIPPSNIMIVYALVSGGTVSIAALFMGGLLPGVVFGLLLMLTAAWICRRRGYGMQSSQEGQNVWRAFKGAFLSLLLIVVVLGGILKGVFTATEAAAIAVAYAWALSAWVYREVGWRDLPELLLQAGITTAVVFLLIATSMAMSWILTLEDIPQQVSTMMLSISENPVMLLLLINVLLLAAGTFMDMTPAVLIFTP
;
A
#
# COMPACT_ATOMS: atom_id res chain seq x y z
N MET A 1 -27.81 7.80 10.99
CA MET A 1 -27.30 7.27 9.71
C MET A 1 -26.34 8.22 8.99
N ALA A 2 -26.52 9.55 9.05
CA ALA A 2 -25.61 10.50 8.39
C ALA A 2 -24.30 10.81 9.15
N THR A 3 -24.22 10.59 10.47
CA THR A 3 -23.09 11.01 11.32
C THR A 3 -21.81 10.17 11.19
N GLY A 4 -21.86 8.94 10.65
CA GLY A 4 -20.68 8.07 10.49
C GLY A 4 -19.72 8.49 9.37
N VAL A 5 -20.23 9.20 8.36
CA VAL A 5 -19.45 9.62 7.17
C VAL A 5 -18.75 10.98 7.38
N TYR A 6 -19.23 11.80 8.32
CA TYR A 6 -18.66 13.13 8.62
C TYR A 6 -17.56 13.11 9.68
N SER A 7 -16.72 12.06 9.69
CA SER A 7 -15.54 12.04 10.55
C SER A 7 -14.40 12.81 9.88
N PHE A 8 -13.83 13.79 10.57
CA PHE A 8 -12.63 14.51 10.11
C PHE A 8 -11.47 13.56 9.78
N SER A 9 -11.41 12.42 10.47
CA SER A 9 -10.40 11.39 10.21
C SER A 9 -10.57 10.68 8.87
N LEU A 10 -11.78 10.64 8.31
CA LEU A 10 -12.02 10.05 6.99
C LEU A 10 -11.45 10.93 5.85
N LEU A 11 -11.18 12.21 6.10
CA LEU A 11 -10.49 13.09 5.13
C LEU A 11 -9.05 12.65 4.84
N ALA A 12 -8.44 11.84 5.71
CA ALA A 12 -7.13 11.25 5.43
C ALA A 12 -7.17 10.36 4.17
N ILE A 13 -8.29 9.67 3.92
CA ILE A 13 -8.44 8.75 2.78
C ILE A 13 -8.31 9.48 1.43
N PRO A 14 -9.13 10.50 1.10
CA PRO A 14 -9.00 11.22 -0.17
C PRO A 14 -7.64 11.90 -0.30
N PHE A 15 -7.06 12.41 0.78
CA PHE A 15 -5.73 13.03 0.74
C PHE A 15 -4.64 12.01 0.43
N PHE A 16 -4.62 10.84 1.06
CA PHE A 16 -3.62 9.82 0.70
C PHE A 16 -3.85 9.24 -0.70
N ILE A 17 -5.10 9.08 -1.15
CA ILE A 17 -5.40 8.70 -2.54
C ILE A 17 -4.83 9.74 -3.51
N LEU A 18 -5.10 11.02 -3.29
CA LEU A 18 -4.60 12.11 -4.12
C LEU A 18 -3.06 12.20 -4.10
N SER A 19 -2.47 12.04 -2.92
CA SER A 19 -1.01 12.01 -2.74
C SER A 19 -0.39 10.86 -3.54
N GLY A 20 -0.95 9.66 -3.45
CA GLY A 20 -0.51 8.49 -4.22
C GLY A 20 -0.60 8.70 -5.74
N LEU A 21 -1.69 9.32 -6.23
CA LEU A 21 -1.85 9.66 -7.65
C LEU A 21 -0.80 10.70 -8.11
N LEU A 22 -0.57 11.74 -7.30
CA LEU A 22 0.48 12.73 -7.54
C LEU A 22 1.87 12.08 -7.57
N MET A 23 2.15 11.13 -6.68
CA MET A 23 3.43 10.42 -6.65
C MET A 23 3.63 9.51 -7.85
N GLY A 24 2.57 8.85 -8.30
CA GLY A 24 2.60 7.99 -9.48
C GLY A 24 2.92 8.79 -10.75
N ARG A 25 2.21 9.90 -10.96
CA ARG A 25 2.40 10.76 -12.15
C ARG A 25 3.56 11.75 -12.04
N GLY A 26 3.98 12.09 -10.83
CA GLY A 26 4.97 13.13 -10.55
C GLY A 26 6.43 12.67 -10.52
N GLY A 27 6.72 11.47 -10.99
CA GLY A 27 8.09 10.96 -11.11
C GLY A 27 8.72 10.48 -9.83
N ILE A 28 7.98 10.46 -8.72
CA ILE A 28 8.43 9.85 -7.45
C ILE A 28 8.61 8.34 -7.68
N ALA A 29 7.63 7.68 -8.30
CA ALA A 29 7.71 6.26 -8.63
C ALA A 29 9.00 5.90 -9.40
N ARG A 30 9.32 6.69 -10.44
CA ARG A 30 10.51 6.47 -11.26
C ARG A 30 11.81 6.57 -10.47
N ARG A 31 11.95 7.57 -9.61
CA ARG A 31 13.15 7.78 -8.79
C ARG A 31 13.33 6.68 -7.73
N LEU A 32 12.24 6.19 -7.16
CA LEU A 32 12.27 5.04 -6.26
C LEU A 32 12.67 3.76 -7.01
N MET A 33 12.17 3.57 -8.24
CA MET A 33 12.60 2.46 -9.11
C MET A 33 14.09 2.54 -9.46
N ASP A 34 14.61 3.73 -9.78
CA ASP A 34 16.03 3.94 -10.06
C ASP A 34 16.90 3.63 -8.82
N LEU A 35 16.46 4.02 -7.63
CA LEU A 35 17.14 3.66 -6.38
C LEU A 35 17.09 2.15 -6.13
N ALA A 36 15.93 1.51 -6.31
CA ALA A 36 15.81 0.07 -6.21
C ALA A 36 16.73 -0.65 -7.20
N ALA A 37 16.81 -0.17 -8.45
CA ALA A 37 17.71 -0.67 -9.48
C ALA A 37 19.18 -0.58 -9.06
N ALA A 38 19.60 0.54 -8.49
CA ALA A 38 20.97 0.71 -8.01
C ALA A 38 21.31 -0.21 -6.81
N LEU A 39 20.34 -0.48 -5.94
CA LEU A 39 20.52 -1.31 -4.75
C LEU A 39 20.57 -2.81 -5.07
N VAL A 40 19.56 -3.31 -5.78
CA VAL A 40 19.35 -4.76 -5.96
C VAL A 40 19.40 -5.24 -7.41
N GLY A 41 19.47 -4.33 -8.39
CA GLY A 41 19.46 -4.67 -9.81
C GLY A 41 20.70 -5.45 -10.29
N ARG A 42 21.79 -5.44 -9.52
CA ARG A 42 23.03 -6.18 -9.81
C ARG A 42 22.92 -7.69 -9.53
N PHE A 43 21.92 -8.12 -8.76
CA PHE A 43 21.78 -9.51 -8.36
C PHE A 43 21.09 -10.35 -9.45
N PRO A 44 21.28 -11.67 -9.48
CA PRO A 44 20.57 -12.57 -10.40
C PRO A 44 19.05 -12.42 -10.24
N GLY A 45 18.32 -12.23 -11.34
CA GLY A 45 16.91 -11.87 -11.27
C GLY A 45 16.67 -10.40 -10.90
N GLY A 46 17.64 -9.52 -11.16
CA GLY A 46 17.66 -8.13 -10.67
C GLY A 46 16.37 -7.36 -10.93
N LEU A 47 15.75 -7.46 -12.11
CA LEU A 47 14.48 -6.78 -12.37
C LEU A 47 13.33 -7.24 -11.46
N ALA A 48 13.28 -8.52 -11.11
CA ALA A 48 12.27 -9.02 -10.17
C ALA A 48 12.47 -8.43 -8.77
N LEU A 49 13.73 -8.35 -8.30
CA LEU A 49 14.07 -7.73 -7.03
C LEU A 49 13.77 -6.23 -7.03
N VAL A 50 14.08 -5.55 -8.14
CA VAL A 50 13.74 -4.14 -8.33
C VAL A 50 12.24 -3.93 -8.27
N ASN A 51 11.44 -4.80 -8.91
CA ASN A 51 9.98 -4.69 -8.85
C ASN A 51 9.49 -4.79 -7.40
N VAL A 52 9.94 -5.81 -6.65
CA VAL A 52 9.53 -5.99 -5.24
C VAL A 52 9.94 -4.80 -4.39
N LEU A 53 11.21 -4.39 -4.45
CA LEU A 53 11.71 -3.29 -3.64
C LEU A 53 11.05 -1.95 -4.03
N SER A 54 10.79 -1.73 -5.32
CA SER A 54 10.06 -0.54 -5.79
C SER A 54 8.62 -0.53 -5.28
N CYS A 55 7.92 -1.67 -5.27
CA CYS A 55 6.59 -1.78 -4.68
C CYS A 55 6.63 -1.55 -3.16
N MET A 56 7.65 -2.03 -2.45
CA MET A 56 7.81 -1.76 -1.01
C MET A 56 8.02 -0.26 -0.75
N MET A 57 8.94 0.37 -1.48
CA MET A 57 9.25 1.79 -1.32
C MET A 57 8.10 2.68 -1.74
N PHE A 58 7.54 2.48 -2.93
CA PHE A 58 6.40 3.26 -3.42
C PHE A 58 5.13 2.97 -2.61
N GLY A 59 4.93 1.73 -2.18
CA GLY A 59 3.84 1.33 -1.31
C GLY A 59 3.89 2.04 0.03
N ALA A 60 5.06 2.11 0.66
CA ALA A 60 5.28 2.88 1.89
C ALA A 60 4.99 4.37 1.73
N VAL A 61 5.07 4.92 0.51
CA VAL A 61 4.83 6.34 0.25
C VAL A 61 3.34 6.57 -0.06
N SER A 62 2.76 5.71 -0.90
CA SER A 62 1.41 5.87 -1.47
C SER A 62 0.28 5.24 -0.64
N GLY A 63 0.61 4.29 0.25
CA GLY A 63 -0.35 3.55 1.07
C GLY A 63 -1.40 2.75 0.29
N SER A 64 -1.12 2.44 -0.98
CA SER A 64 -2.09 1.84 -1.91
C SER A 64 -1.45 0.79 -2.82
N ALA A 65 -1.98 -0.44 -2.77
CA ALA A 65 -1.59 -1.50 -3.69
C ALA A 65 -2.00 -1.18 -5.14
N THR A 66 -3.19 -0.60 -5.35
CA THR A 66 -3.68 -0.28 -6.70
C THR A 66 -2.82 0.81 -7.36
N ALA A 67 -2.37 1.80 -6.59
CA ALA A 67 -1.45 2.83 -7.07
C ALA A 67 -0.06 2.24 -7.39
N ALA A 68 0.42 1.29 -6.59
CA ALA A 68 1.68 0.60 -6.85
C ALA A 68 1.60 -0.26 -8.12
N VAL A 69 0.51 -1.00 -8.35
CA VAL A 69 0.32 -1.77 -9.58
C VAL A 69 0.25 -0.86 -10.80
N SER A 70 -0.52 0.24 -10.75
CA SER A 70 -0.65 1.14 -11.90
C SER A 70 0.66 1.88 -12.22
N SER A 71 1.40 2.32 -11.20
CA SER A 71 2.61 3.13 -11.38
C SER A 71 3.85 2.27 -11.64
N ILE A 72 4.13 1.31 -10.75
CA ILE A 72 5.31 0.43 -10.85
C ILE A 72 5.06 -0.64 -11.91
N GLY A 73 3.90 -1.29 -11.88
CA GLY A 73 3.56 -2.36 -12.83
C GLY A 73 3.48 -1.88 -14.27
N GLY A 74 2.95 -0.67 -14.50
CA GLY A 74 2.89 -0.06 -15.83
C GLY A 74 4.26 0.09 -16.51
N PHE A 75 5.34 0.20 -15.73
CA PHE A 75 6.71 0.25 -16.24
C PHE A 75 7.44 -1.10 -16.14
N MET A 76 7.35 -1.77 -15.00
CA MET A 76 8.12 -2.99 -14.70
C MET A 76 7.65 -4.20 -15.49
N ILE A 77 6.35 -4.40 -15.70
CA ILE A 77 5.85 -5.59 -16.40
C ILE A 77 6.33 -5.60 -17.86
N PRO A 78 6.17 -4.52 -18.67
CA PRO A 78 6.71 -4.46 -20.02
C PRO A 78 8.25 -4.60 -20.06
N GLU A 79 8.95 -4.01 -19.10
CA GLU A 79 10.42 -4.06 -19.06
C GLU A 79 10.93 -5.47 -18.72
N MET A 80 10.26 -6.17 -17.81
CA MET A 80 10.56 -7.56 -17.48
C MET A 80 10.31 -8.47 -18.69
N GLU A 81 9.19 -8.32 -19.39
CA GLU A 81 8.89 -9.06 -20.62
C GLU A 81 9.96 -8.81 -21.69
N ARG A 82 10.34 -7.55 -21.92
CA ARG A 82 11.41 -7.17 -22.87
C ARG A 82 12.75 -7.84 -22.56
N LYS A 83 13.06 -8.09 -21.29
CA LYS A 83 14.29 -8.78 -20.86
C LYS A 83 14.10 -10.30 -20.68
N GLY A 84 13.04 -10.87 -21.24
CA GLY A 84 12.83 -12.32 -21.32
C GLY A 84 12.22 -12.95 -20.06
N TYR A 85 11.66 -12.17 -19.14
CA TYR A 85 10.85 -12.73 -18.05
C TYR A 85 9.47 -13.12 -18.60
N GLY A 86 8.92 -14.23 -18.14
CA GLY A 86 7.58 -14.66 -18.54
C GLY A 86 6.52 -13.67 -18.05
N LYS A 87 5.56 -13.31 -18.92
CA LYS A 87 4.45 -12.41 -18.61
C LYS A 87 3.70 -12.80 -17.33
N ASP A 88 3.35 -14.07 -17.20
CA ASP A 88 2.63 -14.58 -16.01
C ASP A 88 3.43 -14.36 -14.73
N PHE A 89 4.75 -14.54 -14.78
CA PHE A 89 5.62 -14.30 -13.64
C PHE A 89 5.71 -12.81 -13.32
N SER A 90 5.90 -11.95 -14.32
CA SER A 90 5.97 -10.49 -14.14
C SER A 90 4.68 -9.95 -13.51
N VAL A 91 3.53 -10.35 -14.04
CA VAL A 91 2.21 -9.95 -13.52
C VAL A 91 1.99 -10.47 -12.10
N ALA A 92 2.22 -11.76 -11.85
CA ALA A 92 2.03 -12.35 -10.52
C ALA A 92 2.97 -11.71 -9.48
N LEU A 93 4.22 -11.45 -9.85
CA LEU A 93 5.19 -10.80 -8.98
C LEU A 93 4.76 -9.37 -8.64
N THR A 94 4.36 -8.57 -9.63
CA THR A 94 3.93 -7.18 -9.41
C THR A 94 2.67 -7.10 -8.55
N ILE A 95 1.67 -7.94 -8.80
CA ILE A 95 0.42 -7.94 -8.01
C ILE A 95 0.72 -8.34 -6.56
N THR A 96 1.49 -9.41 -6.35
CA THR A 96 1.84 -9.86 -5.00
C THR A 96 2.74 -8.86 -4.29
N SER A 97 3.73 -8.25 -4.96
CA SER A 97 4.59 -7.24 -4.35
C SER A 97 3.86 -5.95 -4.04
N ALA A 98 2.87 -5.53 -4.83
CA ALA A 98 2.09 -4.34 -4.56
C ALA A 98 1.35 -4.41 -3.21
N THR A 99 0.99 -5.62 -2.75
CA THR A 99 0.35 -5.80 -1.43
C THR A 99 1.26 -5.40 -0.27
N THR A 100 2.59 -5.34 -0.44
CA THR A 100 3.49 -4.80 0.59
C THR A 100 3.18 -3.34 0.91
N GLY A 101 2.62 -2.58 -0.04
CA GLY A 101 2.18 -1.20 0.18
C GLY A 101 0.96 -1.04 1.08
N LEU A 102 0.31 -2.14 1.44
CA LEU A 102 -0.77 -2.16 2.44
C LEU A 102 -0.24 -2.45 3.84
N LEU A 103 0.92 -3.10 3.94
CA LEU A 103 1.56 -3.47 5.21
C LEU A 103 2.59 -2.42 5.66
N ILE A 104 3.41 -1.91 4.73
CA ILE A 104 4.44 -0.93 5.05
C ILE A 104 3.79 0.45 5.13
N PRO A 105 3.82 1.14 6.28
CA PRO A 105 3.10 2.38 6.47
C PRO A 105 3.79 3.60 5.82
N PRO A 106 3.04 4.71 5.62
CA PRO A 106 1.58 4.89 5.78
C PRO A 106 0.72 3.98 4.88
N SER A 107 -0.42 3.51 5.40
CA SER A 107 -1.33 2.60 4.70
C SER A 107 -2.79 3.03 4.85
N ASN A 108 -3.51 3.18 3.73
CA ASN A 108 -4.89 3.67 3.72
C ASN A 108 -5.83 2.71 4.45
N ILE A 109 -5.61 1.39 4.31
CA ILE A 109 -6.47 0.38 4.93
C ILE A 109 -6.30 0.33 6.45
N MET A 110 -5.09 0.59 6.96
CA MET A 110 -4.85 0.69 8.41
C MET A 110 -5.60 1.87 9.04
N ILE A 111 -5.74 2.98 8.30
CA ILE A 111 -6.51 4.14 8.75
C ILE A 111 -8.00 3.79 8.81
N VAL A 112 -8.52 3.09 7.78
CA VAL A 112 -9.91 2.61 7.78
C VAL A 112 -10.15 1.67 8.97
N TYR A 113 -9.27 0.71 9.20
CA TYR A 113 -9.37 -0.22 10.34
C TYR A 113 -9.40 0.51 11.68
N ALA A 114 -8.50 1.47 11.91
CA ALA A 114 -8.48 2.28 13.14
C ALA A 114 -9.82 2.98 13.38
N LEU A 115 -10.44 3.50 12.32
CA LEU A 115 -11.72 4.20 12.41
C LEU A 115 -12.88 3.26 12.72
N VAL A 116 -12.93 2.10 12.07
CA VAL A 116 -14.00 1.11 12.26
C VAL A 116 -13.94 0.46 13.63
N SER A 117 -12.74 0.31 14.21
CA SER A 117 -12.56 -0.13 15.59
C SER A 117 -13.07 0.86 16.66
N GLY A 118 -13.90 1.83 16.28
CA GLY A 118 -14.40 2.91 17.15
C GLY A 118 -13.33 3.93 17.52
N GLY A 119 -12.22 4.00 16.78
CA GLY A 119 -11.07 4.85 17.12
C GLY A 119 -10.28 4.38 18.34
N THR A 120 -10.55 3.17 18.85
CA THR A 120 -9.86 2.61 20.02
C THR A 120 -8.41 2.21 19.70
N VAL A 121 -8.14 1.86 18.44
CA VAL A 121 -6.80 1.51 17.97
C VAL A 121 -6.09 2.72 17.41
N SER A 122 -4.90 3.02 17.97
CA SER A 122 -4.06 4.12 17.50
C SER A 122 -3.46 3.83 16.11
N ILE A 123 -3.59 4.80 15.20
CA ILE A 123 -2.98 4.75 13.86
C ILE A 123 -1.46 4.63 13.95
N ALA A 124 -0.83 5.32 14.90
CA ALA A 124 0.61 5.24 15.15
C ALA A 124 1.02 3.81 15.58
N ALA A 125 0.22 3.15 16.41
CA ALA A 125 0.47 1.78 16.84
C ALA A 125 0.32 0.78 15.68
N LEU A 126 -0.71 0.94 14.84
CA LEU A 126 -0.89 0.13 13.63
C LEU A 126 0.27 0.31 12.66
N PHE A 127 0.76 1.54 12.48
CA PHE A 127 1.89 1.81 11.60
C PHE A 127 3.16 1.13 12.14
N MET A 128 3.47 1.25 13.43
CA MET A 128 4.60 0.52 14.01
C MET A 128 4.43 -1.00 13.91
N GLY A 129 3.23 -1.50 14.15
CA GLY A 129 2.90 -2.93 14.04
C GLY A 129 2.99 -3.48 12.62
N GLY A 130 2.72 -2.65 11.61
CA GLY A 130 2.79 -3.02 10.19
C GLY A 130 4.19 -3.01 9.58
N LEU A 131 5.09 -2.18 10.11
CA LEU A 131 6.42 -1.99 9.53
C LEU A 131 7.24 -3.28 9.47
N LEU A 132 7.35 -3.99 10.60
CA LEU A 132 8.11 -5.24 10.68
C LEU A 132 7.52 -6.33 9.76
N PRO A 133 6.23 -6.70 9.84
CA PRO A 133 5.66 -7.71 8.96
C PRO A 133 5.71 -7.30 7.49
N GLY A 134 5.54 -6.02 7.16
CA GLY A 134 5.67 -5.53 5.78
C GLY A 134 7.08 -5.70 5.22
N VAL A 135 8.12 -5.37 5.99
CA VAL A 135 9.52 -5.58 5.59
C VAL A 135 9.84 -7.07 5.47
N VAL A 136 9.45 -7.89 6.44
CA VAL A 136 9.67 -9.34 6.42
C VAL A 136 8.98 -9.96 5.21
N PHE A 137 7.72 -9.61 4.94
CA PHE A 137 6.98 -10.10 3.80
C PHE A 137 7.63 -9.69 2.48
N GLY A 138 8.07 -8.45 2.34
CA GLY A 138 8.82 -7.99 1.17
C GLY A 138 10.15 -8.71 0.98
N LEU A 139 10.88 -9.03 2.06
CA LEU A 139 12.10 -9.85 2.00
C LEU A 139 11.81 -11.29 1.57
N LEU A 140 10.75 -11.90 2.08
CA LEU A 140 10.31 -13.23 1.66
C LEU A 140 9.93 -13.26 0.16
N LEU A 141 9.26 -12.21 -0.33
CA LEU A 141 8.97 -12.05 -1.76
C LEU A 141 10.24 -11.88 -2.60
N MET A 142 11.22 -11.10 -2.13
CA MET A 142 12.52 -10.99 -2.82
C MET A 142 13.26 -12.33 -2.88
N LEU A 143 13.27 -13.10 -1.78
CA LEU A 143 13.92 -14.41 -1.73
C LEU A 143 13.25 -15.42 -2.66
N THR A 144 11.92 -15.48 -2.65
CA THR A 144 11.15 -16.37 -3.54
C THR A 144 11.30 -15.96 -5.00
N ALA A 145 11.26 -14.67 -5.31
CA ALA A 145 11.51 -14.16 -6.66
C ALA A 145 12.92 -14.52 -7.17
N ALA A 146 13.96 -14.32 -6.35
CA ALA A 146 15.33 -14.69 -6.69
C ALA A 146 15.49 -16.20 -6.91
N TRP A 147 14.81 -17.02 -6.10
CA TRP A 147 14.81 -18.48 -6.25
C TRP A 147 14.14 -18.93 -7.55
N ILE A 148 12.97 -18.37 -7.88
CA ILE A 148 12.27 -18.64 -9.15
C ILE A 148 13.11 -18.18 -10.34
N CYS A 149 13.70 -16.98 -10.28
CA CYS A 149 14.53 -16.46 -11.36
C CYS A 149 15.74 -17.35 -11.61
N ARG A 150 16.41 -17.84 -10.55
CA ARG A 150 17.50 -18.82 -10.68
C ARG A 150 17.04 -20.13 -11.33
N ARG A 151 15.88 -20.65 -10.96
CA ARG A 151 15.36 -21.91 -11.54
C ARG A 151 14.94 -21.77 -13.00
N ARG A 152 14.34 -20.64 -13.38
CA ARG A 152 13.85 -20.39 -14.75
C ARG A 152 14.88 -19.72 -15.67
N GLY A 153 16.07 -19.41 -15.16
CA GLY A 153 17.12 -18.73 -15.92
C GLY A 153 16.81 -17.26 -16.24
N TYR A 154 15.89 -16.62 -15.52
CA TYR A 154 15.54 -15.21 -15.75
C TYR A 154 16.64 -14.28 -15.24
N GLY A 155 16.96 -13.25 -16.02
CA GLY A 155 17.89 -12.20 -15.61
C GLY A 155 19.37 -12.60 -15.56
N MET A 156 19.76 -13.71 -16.19
CA MET A 156 21.17 -14.15 -16.29
C MET A 156 22.05 -13.24 -17.18
N GLN A 157 21.45 -12.40 -18.03
CA GLN A 157 22.16 -11.43 -18.88
C GLN A 157 22.04 -9.98 -18.42
N SER A 158 21.19 -9.66 -17.44
CA SER A 158 20.94 -8.27 -17.03
C SER A 158 21.90 -7.85 -15.93
N SER A 159 23.19 -7.76 -16.24
CA SER A 159 24.11 -6.94 -15.44
C SER A 159 23.77 -5.48 -15.74
N GLN A 160 22.92 -4.87 -14.92
CA GLN A 160 22.91 -3.40 -14.81
C GLN A 160 24.24 -3.04 -14.12
N GLU A 161 25.30 -2.90 -14.91
CA GLU A 161 26.60 -2.45 -14.44
C GLU A 161 26.44 -1.09 -13.76
N GLY A 162 26.77 -1.06 -12.46
CA GLY A 162 27.29 0.15 -11.80
C GLY A 162 26.40 1.39 -11.82
N GLN A 163 25.09 1.28 -11.63
CA GLN A 163 24.34 2.47 -11.23
C GLN A 163 24.92 2.97 -9.90
N ASN A 164 25.40 4.22 -9.89
CA ASN A 164 25.97 4.82 -8.71
C ASN A 164 24.87 5.01 -7.66
N VAL A 165 24.85 4.13 -6.65
CA VAL A 165 23.88 4.13 -5.55
C VAL A 165 23.75 5.52 -4.93
N TRP A 166 24.86 6.26 -4.82
CA TRP A 166 24.84 7.61 -4.27
C TRP A 166 24.08 8.62 -5.13
N ARG A 167 24.20 8.51 -6.47
CA ARG A 167 23.43 9.37 -7.38
C ARG A 167 21.94 9.03 -7.34
N ALA A 168 21.61 7.74 -7.36
CA ALA A 168 20.22 7.29 -7.27
C ALA A 168 19.60 7.68 -5.92
N PHE A 169 20.34 7.53 -4.82
CA PHE A 169 19.91 7.96 -3.49
C PHE A 169 19.66 9.46 -3.44
N LYS A 170 20.56 10.30 -3.99
CA LYS A 170 20.34 11.75 -4.10
C LYS A 170 19.08 12.10 -4.89
N GLY A 171 18.79 11.36 -5.98
CA GLY A 171 17.58 11.55 -6.77
C GLY A 171 16.29 11.19 -6.02
N ALA A 172 16.32 10.07 -5.27
CA ALA A 172 15.20 9.57 -4.49
C ALA A 172 15.10 10.18 -3.07
N PHE A 173 16.10 10.94 -2.62
CA PHE A 173 16.18 11.45 -1.24
C PHE A 173 14.93 12.22 -0.84
N LEU A 174 14.47 13.13 -1.69
CA LEU A 174 13.25 13.92 -1.44
C LEU A 174 11.99 13.04 -1.45
N SER A 175 11.95 12.00 -2.27
CA SER A 175 10.84 11.03 -2.29
C SER A 175 10.79 10.22 -0.98
N LEU A 176 11.94 9.78 -0.48
CA LEU A 176 12.07 9.07 0.80
C LEU A 176 11.79 9.98 2.00
N LEU A 177 12.16 11.26 1.91
CA LEU A 177 11.92 12.24 2.96
C LEU A 177 10.42 12.39 3.26
N LEU A 178 9.55 12.23 2.26
CA LEU A 178 8.10 12.23 2.48
C LEU A 178 7.68 11.14 3.48
N ILE A 179 8.20 9.92 3.36
CA ILE A 179 7.91 8.82 4.31
C ILE A 179 8.30 9.24 5.72
N VAL A 180 9.50 9.82 5.87
CA VAL A 180 10.03 10.25 7.17
C VAL A 180 9.21 11.39 7.76
N VAL A 181 8.75 12.34 6.94
CA VAL A 181 7.92 13.46 7.39
C VAL A 181 6.55 12.98 7.85
N VAL A 182 5.89 12.13 7.05
CA VAL A 182 4.55 11.61 7.35
C VAL A 182 4.60 10.67 8.56
N LEU A 183 5.44 9.64 8.50
CA LEU A 183 5.55 8.65 9.57
C LEU A 183 6.14 9.27 10.83
N GLY A 184 7.20 10.07 10.72
CA GLY A 184 7.83 10.75 11.85
C GLY A 184 6.91 11.76 12.51
N GLY A 185 6.07 12.47 11.75
CA GLY A 185 5.08 13.40 12.27
C GLY A 185 3.96 12.71 13.04
N ILE A 186 3.44 11.58 12.52
CA ILE A 186 2.42 10.77 13.19
C ILE A 186 2.98 10.11 14.45
N LEU A 187 4.15 9.47 14.36
CA LEU A 187 4.74 8.73 15.49
C LEU A 187 5.18 9.66 16.63
N LYS A 188 5.61 10.89 16.33
CA LYS A 188 5.94 11.90 17.35
C LYS A 188 4.72 12.64 17.89
N GLY A 189 3.51 12.37 17.38
CA GLY A 189 2.29 13.06 17.77
C GLY A 189 2.23 14.54 17.35
N VAL A 190 3.08 14.95 16.41
CA VAL A 190 3.07 16.33 15.87
C VAL A 190 1.88 16.53 14.94
N PHE A 191 1.52 15.49 14.18
CA PHE A 191 0.39 15.50 13.25
C PHE A 191 -0.57 14.35 13.55
N THR A 192 -1.85 14.61 13.41
CA THR A 192 -2.87 13.58 13.21
C THR A 192 -2.73 12.94 11.83
N ALA A 193 -3.39 11.80 11.61
CA ALA A 193 -3.35 11.12 10.30
C ALA A 193 -3.90 12.01 9.17
N THR A 194 -4.93 12.82 9.43
CA THR A 194 -5.50 13.74 8.44
C THR A 194 -4.54 14.89 8.10
N GLU A 195 -3.90 15.50 9.10
CA GLU A 195 -2.89 16.55 8.89
C GLU A 195 -1.67 16.01 8.14
N ALA A 196 -1.22 14.80 8.51
CA ALA A 196 -0.11 14.14 7.84
C ALA A 196 -0.45 13.83 6.36
N ALA A 197 -1.68 13.43 6.07
CA ALA A 197 -2.15 13.22 4.69
C ALA A 197 -2.18 14.53 3.89
N ALA A 198 -2.65 15.63 4.49
CA ALA A 198 -2.65 16.94 3.85
C ALA A 198 -1.23 17.42 3.54
N ILE A 199 -0.29 17.22 4.48
CA ILE A 199 1.13 17.51 4.27
C ILE A 199 1.70 16.62 3.16
N ALA A 200 1.33 15.33 3.11
CA ALA A 200 1.76 14.42 2.05
C ALA A 200 1.28 14.89 0.66
N VAL A 201 0.05 15.39 0.53
CA VAL A 201 -0.46 15.98 -0.72
C VAL A 201 0.34 17.22 -1.09
N ALA A 202 0.49 18.16 -0.16
CA ALA A 202 1.21 19.41 -0.41
C ALA A 202 2.67 19.16 -0.82
N TYR A 203 3.34 18.23 -0.14
CA TYR A 203 4.71 17.85 -0.41
C TYR A 203 4.84 17.12 -1.76
N ALA A 204 3.98 16.14 -2.03
CA ALA A 204 3.97 15.41 -3.30
C ALA A 204 3.72 16.35 -4.49
N TRP A 205 2.78 17.28 -4.34
CA TRP A 205 2.51 18.30 -5.35
C TRP A 205 3.71 19.24 -5.56
N ALA A 206 4.30 19.78 -4.49
CA ALA A 206 5.46 20.67 -4.58
C ALA A 206 6.67 19.99 -5.26
N LEU A 207 6.93 18.72 -4.93
CA LEU A 207 7.96 17.94 -5.62
C LEU A 207 7.64 17.75 -7.09
N SER A 208 6.42 17.31 -7.40
CA SER A 208 6.00 16.97 -8.75
C SER A 208 5.96 18.20 -9.67
N ALA A 209 5.55 19.35 -9.14
CA ALA A 209 5.39 20.60 -9.89
C ALA A 209 6.68 21.41 -10.00
N TRP A 210 7.43 21.60 -8.90
CA TRP A 210 8.57 22.51 -8.89
C TRP A 210 9.92 21.83 -9.04
N VAL A 211 10.12 20.69 -8.37
CA VAL A 211 11.43 20.00 -8.36
C VAL A 211 11.58 19.09 -9.57
N TYR A 212 10.59 18.24 -9.79
CA TYR A 212 10.60 17.23 -10.85
C TYR A 212 9.99 17.75 -12.15
N ARG A 213 9.10 18.74 -12.06
CA ARG A 213 8.45 19.40 -13.21
C ARG A 213 7.73 18.41 -14.13
N GLU A 214 7.16 17.37 -13.54
CA GLU A 214 6.43 16.31 -14.26
C GLU A 214 4.91 16.52 -14.24
N VAL A 215 4.40 17.27 -13.26
CA VAL A 215 2.97 17.59 -13.15
C VAL A 215 2.77 19.10 -13.23
N GLY A 216 2.04 19.56 -14.24
CA GLY A 216 1.67 20.96 -14.41
C GLY A 216 0.32 21.29 -13.77
N TRP A 217 0.02 22.59 -13.69
CA TRP A 217 -1.30 23.10 -13.26
C TRP A 217 -2.46 22.59 -14.11
N ARG A 218 -2.19 22.19 -15.36
CA ARG A 218 -3.20 21.65 -16.29
C ARG A 218 -3.57 20.20 -16.02
N ASP A 219 -2.71 19.44 -15.34
CA ASP A 219 -2.95 18.03 -15.00
C ASP A 219 -3.73 17.90 -13.69
N LEU A 220 -3.78 18.98 -12.90
CA LEU A 220 -4.43 19.04 -11.60
C LEU A 220 -5.93 18.69 -11.64
N PRO A 221 -6.73 19.23 -12.59
CA PRO A 221 -8.15 18.88 -12.69
C PRO A 221 -8.37 17.38 -12.96
N GLU A 222 -7.54 16.76 -13.79
CA GLU A 222 -7.65 15.33 -14.08
C GLU A 222 -7.27 14.49 -12.86
N LEU A 223 -6.19 14.87 -12.15
CA LEU A 223 -5.76 14.21 -10.91
C LEU A 223 -6.81 14.33 -9.81
N LEU A 224 -7.40 15.52 -9.62
CA LEU A 224 -8.47 15.74 -8.66
C LEU A 224 -9.73 14.95 -9.03
N LEU A 225 -10.06 14.87 -10.32
CA LEU A 225 -11.18 14.06 -10.79
C LEU A 225 -10.97 12.57 -10.50
N GLN A 226 -9.78 12.03 -10.81
CA GLN A 226 -9.44 10.64 -10.51
C GLN A 226 -9.44 10.33 -9.01
N ALA A 227 -8.89 11.25 -8.21
CA ALA A 227 -8.94 11.15 -6.75
C ALA A 227 -10.38 11.17 -6.26
N GLY A 228 -11.22 12.05 -6.81
CA GLY A 228 -12.65 12.16 -6.50
C GLY A 228 -13.43 10.90 -6.84
N ILE A 229 -13.21 10.32 -8.02
CA ILE A 229 -13.84 9.06 -8.44
C ILE A 229 -13.45 7.92 -7.49
N THR A 230 -12.15 7.76 -7.22
CA THR A 230 -11.65 6.70 -6.33
C THR A 230 -12.22 6.88 -4.92
N THR A 231 -12.25 8.12 -4.42
CA THR A 231 -12.84 8.46 -3.12
C THR A 231 -14.33 8.15 -3.11
N ALA A 232 -15.09 8.50 -4.14
CA ALA A 232 -16.52 8.23 -4.21
C ALA A 232 -16.83 6.73 -4.13
N VAL A 233 -16.05 5.90 -4.83
CA VAL A 233 -16.17 4.44 -4.75
C VAL A 233 -15.89 3.96 -3.32
N VAL A 234 -14.79 4.40 -2.71
CA VAL A 234 -14.42 4.01 -1.34
C VAL A 234 -15.49 4.44 -0.34
N PHE A 235 -16.01 5.66 -0.42
CA PHE A 235 -17.04 6.17 0.49
C PHE A 235 -18.40 5.48 0.29
N LEU A 236 -18.74 5.09 -0.94
CA LEU A 236 -19.94 4.29 -1.20
C LEU A 236 -19.82 2.89 -0.59
N LEU A 237 -18.64 2.27 -0.69
CA LEU A 237 -18.35 1.00 -0.01
C LEU A 237 -18.40 1.15 1.51
N ILE A 238 -17.89 2.25 2.06
CA ILE A 238 -17.99 2.56 3.50
C ILE A 238 -19.45 2.67 3.94
N ALA A 239 -20.26 3.47 3.23
CA ALA A 239 -21.65 3.69 3.59
C ALA A 239 -22.50 2.40 3.54
N THR A 240 -22.34 1.62 2.48
CA THR A 240 -23.07 0.34 2.31
C THR A 240 -22.61 -0.71 3.33
N SER A 241 -21.31 -0.82 3.58
CA SER A 241 -20.78 -1.76 4.57
C SER A 241 -21.16 -1.36 6.00
N MET A 242 -21.25 -0.07 6.31
CA MET A 242 -21.77 0.38 7.62
C MET A 242 -23.23 0.00 7.82
N ALA A 243 -24.07 0.09 6.77
CA ALA A 243 -25.45 -0.38 6.84
C ALA A 243 -25.51 -1.91 7.06
N MET A 244 -24.67 -2.67 6.36
CA MET A 244 -24.57 -4.12 6.53
C MET A 244 -24.04 -4.51 7.92
N SER A 245 -22.97 -3.87 8.39
CA SER A 245 -22.40 -4.07 9.72
C SER A 245 -23.45 -3.83 10.79
N TRP A 246 -24.25 -2.75 10.67
CA TRP A 246 -25.33 -2.51 11.62
C TRP A 246 -26.39 -3.61 11.63
N ILE A 247 -26.80 -4.12 10.46
CA ILE A 247 -27.74 -5.25 10.35
C ILE A 247 -27.14 -6.51 11.00
N LEU A 248 -25.88 -6.83 10.71
CA LEU A 248 -25.19 -7.99 11.29
C LEU A 248 -25.08 -7.88 12.82
N THR A 249 -24.84 -6.68 13.34
CA THR A 249 -24.86 -6.42 14.78
C THR A 249 -26.26 -6.60 15.37
N LEU A 250 -27.32 -6.16 14.66
CA LEU A 250 -28.71 -6.35 15.12
C LEU A 250 -29.12 -7.84 15.17
N GLU A 251 -28.58 -8.65 14.25
CA GLU A 251 -28.81 -10.10 14.18
C GLU A 251 -27.81 -10.90 15.06
N ASP A 252 -26.99 -10.23 15.86
CA ASP A 252 -25.95 -10.82 16.73
C ASP A 252 -24.98 -11.78 16.00
N ILE A 253 -24.79 -11.59 14.67
CA ILE A 253 -23.94 -12.48 13.85
C ILE A 253 -22.48 -12.48 14.33
N PRO A 254 -21.83 -11.33 14.63
CA PRO A 254 -20.47 -11.34 15.17
C PRO A 254 -20.34 -12.15 16.46
N GLN A 255 -21.35 -12.10 17.33
CA GLN A 255 -21.38 -12.82 18.61
C GLN A 255 -21.55 -14.33 18.39
N GLN A 256 -22.41 -14.73 17.45
CA GLN A 256 -22.60 -16.13 17.05
C GLN A 256 -21.31 -16.71 16.44
N VAL A 257 -20.65 -15.97 15.56
CA VAL A 257 -19.35 -16.37 14.98
C VAL A 257 -18.31 -16.52 16.08
N SER A 258 -18.17 -15.53 16.97
CA SER A 258 -17.24 -15.60 18.11
C SER A 258 -17.50 -16.84 18.98
N THR A 259 -18.75 -17.14 19.29
CA THR A 259 -19.14 -18.34 20.07
C THR A 259 -18.81 -19.64 19.34
N MET A 260 -19.05 -19.70 18.01
CA MET A 260 -18.66 -20.84 17.19
C MET A 260 -17.14 -21.05 17.22
N MET A 261 -16.35 -19.98 17.12
CA MET A 261 -14.89 -20.05 17.18
C MET A 261 -14.39 -20.55 18.53
N LEU A 262 -14.95 -20.04 19.63
CA LEU A 262 -14.62 -20.46 20.99
C LEU A 262 -15.00 -21.91 21.26
N SER A 263 -16.05 -22.43 20.61
CA SER A 263 -16.42 -23.85 20.74
C SER A 263 -15.42 -24.81 20.05
N ILE A 264 -14.65 -24.32 19.09
CA ILE A 264 -13.59 -25.08 18.42
C ILE A 264 -12.32 -25.10 19.28
N SER A 265 -11.90 -23.96 19.83
CA SER A 265 -10.70 -23.86 20.64
C SER A 265 -10.63 -22.57 21.46
N GLU A 266 -10.19 -22.68 22.71
CA GLU A 266 -9.87 -21.53 23.58
C GLU A 266 -8.40 -21.06 23.44
N ASN A 267 -7.54 -21.85 22.77
CA ASN A 267 -6.15 -21.49 22.57
C ASN A 267 -6.02 -20.21 21.70
N PRO A 268 -5.37 -19.14 22.19
CA PRO A 268 -5.25 -17.87 21.46
C PRO A 268 -4.62 -18.00 20.07
N VAL A 269 -3.63 -18.89 19.92
CA VAL A 269 -2.94 -19.10 18.63
C VAL A 269 -3.89 -19.78 17.63
N MET A 270 -4.67 -20.76 18.10
CA MET A 270 -5.64 -21.46 17.25
C MET A 270 -6.77 -20.53 16.81
N LEU A 271 -7.25 -19.68 17.72
CA LEU A 271 -8.25 -18.64 17.40
C LEU A 271 -7.71 -17.67 16.34
N LEU A 272 -6.49 -17.16 16.52
CA LEU A 272 -5.86 -16.28 15.53
C LEU A 272 -5.71 -16.95 14.16
N LEU A 273 -5.33 -18.23 14.11
CA LEU A 273 -5.26 -18.98 12.85
C LEU A 273 -6.63 -19.11 12.18
N LEU A 274 -7.68 -19.38 12.96
CA LEU A 274 -9.03 -19.51 12.44
C LEU A 274 -9.56 -18.18 11.90
N ILE A 275 -9.29 -17.06 12.59
CA ILE A 275 -9.58 -15.71 12.10
C ILE A 275 -8.85 -15.47 10.77
N ASN A 276 -7.56 -15.81 10.69
CA ASN A 276 -6.79 -15.63 9.45
C ASN A 276 -7.37 -16.44 8.28
N VAL A 277 -7.77 -17.71 8.50
CA VAL A 277 -8.39 -18.53 7.46
C VAL A 277 -9.73 -17.95 7.00
N LEU A 278 -10.56 -17.52 7.96
CA LEU A 278 -11.84 -16.88 7.66
C LEU A 278 -11.66 -15.59 6.86
N LEU A 279 -10.76 -14.71 7.29
CA LEU A 279 -10.46 -13.45 6.61
C LEU A 279 -9.82 -13.68 5.24
N LEU A 280 -8.98 -14.71 5.09
CA LEU A 280 -8.38 -15.07 3.81
C LEU A 280 -9.47 -15.53 2.82
N ALA A 281 -10.40 -16.39 3.27
CA ALA A 281 -11.52 -16.84 2.46
C ALA A 281 -12.49 -15.69 2.13
N ALA A 282 -12.78 -14.80 3.07
CA ALA A 282 -13.60 -13.63 2.80
C ALA A 282 -12.91 -12.68 1.78
N GLY A 283 -11.60 -12.47 1.94
CA GLY A 283 -10.78 -11.63 1.07
C GLY A 283 -10.64 -12.12 -0.37
N THR A 284 -10.95 -13.39 -0.67
CA THR A 284 -11.01 -13.85 -2.07
C THR A 284 -12.26 -13.37 -2.81
N PHE A 285 -13.33 -13.04 -2.09
CA PHE A 285 -14.61 -12.63 -2.69
C PHE A 285 -14.92 -11.14 -2.49
N MET A 286 -14.40 -10.53 -1.43
CA MET A 286 -14.71 -9.15 -1.04
C MET A 286 -13.51 -8.23 -1.23
N ASP A 287 -13.78 -6.98 -1.59
CA ASP A 287 -12.76 -5.92 -1.54
C ASP A 287 -12.31 -5.70 -0.08
N MET A 288 -11.06 -5.23 0.07
CA MET A 288 -10.42 -5.06 1.35
C MET A 288 -11.17 -4.06 2.26
N THR A 289 -11.75 -3.01 1.67
CA THR A 289 -12.47 -1.98 2.43
C THR A 289 -13.74 -2.55 3.09
N PRO A 290 -14.68 -3.17 2.35
CA PRO A 290 -15.83 -3.89 2.93
C PRO A 290 -15.44 -4.96 3.95
N ALA A 291 -14.41 -5.77 3.67
CA ALA A 291 -14.01 -6.84 4.58
C ALA A 291 -13.60 -6.28 5.96
N VAL A 292 -12.80 -5.22 5.98
CA VAL A 292 -12.42 -4.54 7.24
C VAL A 292 -13.65 -3.94 7.93
N LEU A 293 -14.58 -3.35 7.19
CA LEU A 293 -15.78 -2.72 7.77
C LEU A 293 -16.74 -3.72 8.42
N ILE A 294 -16.84 -4.92 7.87
CA ILE A 294 -17.80 -5.94 8.29
C ILE A 294 -17.24 -6.82 9.42
N PHE A 295 -15.97 -7.22 9.34
CA PHE A 295 -15.38 -8.21 10.24
C PHE A 295 -14.55 -7.63 11.40
N THR A 296 -14.37 -6.30 11.46
CA THR A 296 -13.63 -5.65 12.56
C THR A 296 -14.47 -5.43 13.82
N PRO A 297 -15.71 -4.90 13.73
CA PRO A 297 -16.59 -4.76 14.90
C PRO A 297 -16.99 -6.12 15.49
#